data_AF-A0A952RP07-F1
#
_entry.id   AF-A0A952RP07-F1
#
_cell.length_a   1.000
_cell.length_b   1.000
_cell.length_c   1.000
_cell.angle_alpha   90.00
_cell.angle_beta   90.00
_cell.angle_gamma   90.00
#
_symmetry.space_group_name_H-M   'P 1'
#
loop_
_entity.id
_entity.type
_entity.pdbx_description
1 polymer ?
#
loop_
_entity_poly.entity_id
_entity_poly.type
_entity_poly.pdbx_seq_one_letter_code
_entity_poly.pdbx_strand_id
1 'polypeptide(L)'
;MDLFTPVVSVDLQHQNFRRLTSEGREPERDVLRRWATDFPDRDGKFVKEFQTTFNSCFWELYLHATFRASGLTLDFTKAAPDFSVDSGATAFTAEAAIASHAAGFAAEWEVDPAEELSPERKRAVLDYASIRLANAFDGKLRKFRTSYSRFDHVAGKPFVVCLAPFEQPYSYLLAERGLRRLLYAFDLPVFVDDDVTGKRVIVGSSTPERVWKSSTADVPFGLFTDARASEVSAVIYSSVATFGKVQALSESTRPAVFTAVRYNATGTQPFLIHAPRDHYEEGLLDGLHVFLNPYAAIAFDPSIFDPREVAIHHGFDDELGIVRTSMPHGFLFSRTVMTFGPTDPAKHGPSPAGSRGKLAELEPWPEGELRPIGGSFTAYSKIHLAHYAGWTILVAHDRFDDEWGAQATRGVYKDLFAYMQGSKGDPDSFMAPGFFASRDEAFSAMKNEIDELPKKA
;
A
#
# COMPACT_ATOMS: atom_id res chain seq x y z
N MET A 1 2.73 -19.01 -25.77
CA MET A 1 2.89 -19.85 -24.56
C MET A 1 1.51 -20.32 -24.12
N ASP A 2 1.35 -21.60 -23.75
CA ASP A 2 0.08 -22.12 -23.20
C ASP A 2 0.13 -22.05 -21.66
N LEU A 3 -0.66 -21.15 -21.07
CA LEU A 3 -0.69 -20.91 -19.63
C LEU A 3 -1.67 -21.81 -18.87
N PHE A 4 -2.67 -22.38 -19.55
CA PHE A 4 -3.87 -22.88 -18.87
C PHE A 4 -4.02 -24.39 -18.88
N THR A 5 -3.31 -25.09 -19.78
CA THR A 5 -3.21 -26.55 -19.71
C THR A 5 -2.44 -26.94 -18.44
N PRO A 6 -3.02 -27.72 -17.51
CA PRO A 6 -2.33 -28.12 -16.29
C PRO A 6 -1.06 -28.93 -16.59
N VAL A 7 0.07 -28.50 -16.02
CA VAL A 7 1.37 -29.21 -16.07
C VAL A 7 1.83 -29.70 -14.70
N VAL A 8 1.07 -29.38 -13.65
CA VAL A 8 1.26 -29.88 -12.28
C VAL A 8 -0.05 -30.47 -11.74
N SER A 9 0.07 -31.35 -10.75
CA SER A 9 -1.07 -31.95 -10.06
C SER A 9 -1.88 -30.89 -9.28
N VAL A 10 -3.17 -31.16 -9.06
CA VAL A 10 -4.13 -30.20 -8.48
C VAL A 10 -3.71 -29.69 -7.08
N ASP A 11 -3.04 -30.54 -6.29
CA ASP A 11 -2.50 -30.23 -4.97
C ASP A 11 -1.33 -29.24 -5.01
N LEU A 12 -0.61 -29.15 -6.13
CA LEU A 12 0.44 -28.17 -6.36
C LEU A 12 -0.07 -26.88 -7.00
N GLN A 13 -1.32 -26.87 -7.48
CA GLN A 13 -1.89 -25.70 -8.14
C GLN A 13 -2.26 -24.62 -7.12
N HIS A 14 -1.85 -23.40 -7.43
CA HIS A 14 -2.20 -22.21 -6.69
C HIS A 14 -3.72 -21.96 -6.73
N GLN A 15 -4.29 -21.45 -5.64
CA GLN A 15 -5.73 -21.21 -5.51
C GLN A 15 -6.26 -20.30 -6.62
N ASN A 16 -5.56 -19.20 -6.92
CA ASN A 16 -5.93 -18.28 -8.00
C ASN A 16 -5.87 -18.94 -9.39
N PHE A 17 -4.92 -19.85 -9.65
CA PHE A 17 -4.87 -20.61 -10.91
C PHE A 17 -6.09 -21.51 -11.06
N ARG A 18 -6.47 -22.25 -10.00
CA ARG A 18 -7.67 -23.11 -9.99
C ARG A 18 -8.95 -22.33 -10.22
N ARG A 19 -9.04 -21.11 -9.66
CA ARG A 19 -10.18 -20.21 -9.88
C ARG A 19 -10.24 -19.71 -11.32
N LEU A 20 -9.09 -19.41 -11.93
CA LEU A 20 -8.99 -18.92 -13.30
C LEU A 20 -9.30 -20.01 -14.34
N THR A 21 -8.98 -21.27 -14.05
CA THR A 21 -9.23 -22.41 -14.93
C THR A 21 -10.61 -23.05 -14.73
N SER A 22 -11.44 -22.52 -13.83
CA SER A 22 -12.81 -22.99 -13.66
C SER A 22 -13.69 -22.71 -14.88
N GLU A 23 -14.83 -23.39 -14.94
CA GLU A 23 -15.80 -23.25 -16.02
C GLU A 23 -16.32 -21.81 -16.13
N GLY A 24 -16.53 -21.34 -17.36
CA GLY A 24 -17.04 -20.00 -17.63
C GLY A 24 -16.07 -18.87 -17.33
N ARG A 25 -14.76 -19.13 -17.30
CA ARG A 25 -13.69 -18.13 -17.10
C ARG A 25 -12.85 -17.85 -18.35
N GLU A 26 -13.33 -18.28 -19.52
CA GLU A 26 -12.60 -18.10 -20.76
C GLU A 26 -12.36 -16.63 -21.13
N PRO A 27 -13.33 -15.70 -20.93
CA PRO A 27 -13.09 -14.28 -21.16
C PRO A 27 -11.94 -13.71 -20.29
N GLU A 28 -11.83 -14.13 -19.02
CA GLU A 28 -10.72 -13.75 -18.15
C GLU A 28 -9.38 -14.35 -18.61
N ARG A 29 -9.38 -15.59 -19.10
CA ARG A 29 -8.18 -16.22 -19.68
C ARG A 29 -7.74 -15.51 -20.96
N ASP A 30 -8.67 -15.05 -21.80
CA ASP A 30 -8.35 -14.28 -23.01
C ASP A 30 -7.62 -12.97 -22.71
N VAL A 31 -8.00 -12.26 -21.64
CA VAL A 31 -7.25 -11.08 -21.17
C VAL A 31 -5.80 -11.45 -20.87
N LEU A 32 -5.57 -12.54 -20.15
CA LEU A 32 -4.22 -12.98 -19.79
C LEU A 32 -3.43 -13.52 -20.98
N ARG A 33 -4.08 -14.13 -21.99
CA ARG A 33 -3.43 -14.47 -23.28
C ARG A 33 -2.95 -13.21 -24.00
N ARG A 34 -3.76 -12.14 -24.00
CA ARG A 34 -3.36 -10.84 -24.56
C ARG A 34 -2.17 -10.27 -23.79
N TRP A 35 -2.18 -10.31 -22.46
CA TRP A 35 -1.05 -9.87 -21.65
C TRP A 35 0.22 -10.70 -21.88
N ALA A 36 0.09 -11.99 -22.20
CA ALA A 36 1.21 -12.88 -22.49
C ALA A 36 1.67 -12.85 -23.97
N THR A 37 1.03 -12.06 -24.83
CA THR A 37 1.37 -12.00 -26.26
C THR A 37 2.77 -11.40 -26.41
N ASP A 38 3.69 -12.14 -27.03
CA ASP A 38 5.13 -11.80 -27.15
C ASP A 38 5.93 -11.84 -25.84
N PHE A 39 5.33 -12.31 -24.73
CA PHE A 39 6.05 -12.56 -23.48
C PHE A 39 6.79 -13.93 -23.57
N PRO A 40 8.12 -13.99 -23.38
CA PRO A 40 8.87 -15.21 -23.54
C PRO A 40 8.91 -16.06 -22.27
N ASP A 41 8.82 -17.38 -22.44
CA ASP A 41 9.20 -18.34 -21.41
C ASP A 41 10.71 -18.61 -21.51
N ARG A 42 11.52 -17.73 -20.93
CA ARG A 42 12.98 -17.68 -21.15
C ARG A 42 13.71 -18.96 -20.73
N ASP A 43 13.26 -19.59 -19.64
CA ASP A 43 13.91 -20.76 -19.04
C ASP A 43 13.01 -22.02 -19.02
N GLY A 44 11.84 -21.95 -19.66
CA GLY A 44 10.87 -23.03 -19.74
C GLY A 44 10.13 -23.32 -18.44
N LYS A 45 10.23 -22.43 -17.43
CA LYS A 45 9.57 -22.61 -16.13
C LYS A 45 8.33 -21.76 -15.96
N PHE A 46 8.12 -20.74 -16.80
CA PHE A 46 7.06 -19.76 -16.57
C PHE A 46 5.68 -20.40 -16.51
N VAL A 47 5.37 -21.34 -17.39
CA VAL A 47 4.08 -22.05 -17.37
C VAL A 47 3.86 -22.81 -16.06
N LYS A 48 4.90 -23.48 -15.55
CA LYS A 48 4.82 -24.20 -14.28
C LYS A 48 4.65 -23.23 -13.11
N GLU A 49 5.43 -22.15 -13.09
CA GLU A 49 5.39 -21.12 -12.05
C GLU A 49 4.07 -20.34 -12.05
N PHE A 50 3.47 -20.10 -13.21
CA PHE A 50 2.14 -19.52 -13.31
C PHE A 50 1.08 -20.39 -12.60
N GLN A 51 1.28 -21.71 -12.58
CA GLN A 51 0.39 -22.66 -11.92
C GLN A 51 0.69 -22.81 -10.42
N THR A 52 1.95 -22.70 -9.98
CA THR A 52 2.36 -22.96 -8.58
C THR A 52 2.56 -21.69 -7.75
N THR A 53 2.99 -20.60 -8.38
CA THR A 53 3.36 -19.30 -7.78
C THR A 53 2.69 -18.15 -8.53
N PHE A 54 1.39 -18.30 -8.78
CA PHE A 54 0.56 -17.47 -9.65
C PHE A 54 0.77 -15.96 -9.51
N ASN A 55 0.80 -15.42 -8.28
CA ASN A 55 0.82 -13.96 -8.08
C ASN A 55 2.08 -13.29 -8.64
N SER A 56 3.24 -13.95 -8.59
CA SER A 56 4.49 -13.42 -9.16
C SER A 56 4.40 -13.35 -10.68
N CYS A 57 4.02 -14.45 -11.32
CA CYS A 57 3.87 -14.52 -12.77
C CYS A 57 2.75 -13.61 -13.29
N PHE A 58 1.65 -13.49 -12.53
CA PHE A 58 0.57 -12.55 -12.83
C PHE A 58 1.08 -11.11 -12.86
N TRP A 59 1.88 -10.72 -11.85
CA TRP A 59 2.45 -9.38 -11.77
C TRP A 59 3.39 -9.09 -12.94
N GLU A 60 4.23 -10.06 -13.33
CA GLU A 60 5.07 -9.95 -14.53
C GLU A 60 4.25 -9.78 -15.82
N LEU A 61 3.17 -10.56 -16.01
CA LEU A 61 2.29 -10.39 -17.18
C LEU A 61 1.59 -9.04 -17.19
N TYR A 62 1.15 -8.55 -16.03
CA TYR A 62 0.55 -7.23 -15.91
C TYR A 62 1.54 -6.11 -16.25
N LEU A 63 2.78 -6.19 -15.74
CA LEU A 63 3.84 -5.22 -16.06
C LEU A 63 4.20 -5.25 -17.54
N HIS A 64 4.31 -6.45 -18.13
CA HIS A 64 4.54 -6.61 -19.55
C HIS A 64 3.45 -5.91 -20.38
N ALA A 65 2.17 -6.16 -20.07
CA ALA A 65 1.05 -5.52 -20.74
C ALA A 65 1.06 -4.00 -20.54
N THR A 66 1.37 -3.54 -19.32
CA THR A 66 1.48 -2.12 -18.94
C THR A 66 2.54 -1.39 -19.75
N PHE A 67 3.76 -1.95 -19.82
CA PHE A 67 4.85 -1.35 -20.58
C PHE A 67 4.56 -1.33 -22.08
N ARG A 68 4.00 -2.41 -22.62
CA ARG A 68 3.57 -2.45 -24.02
C ARG A 68 2.47 -1.44 -24.35
N ALA A 69 1.47 -1.30 -23.48
CA ALA A 69 0.41 -0.32 -23.66
C ALA A 69 0.95 1.13 -23.61
N SER A 70 2.03 1.34 -22.88
CA SER A 70 2.78 2.61 -22.84
C SER A 70 3.73 2.81 -24.03
N GLY A 71 3.66 1.95 -25.06
CA GLY A 71 4.48 2.06 -26.27
C GLY A 71 5.95 1.65 -26.11
N LEU A 72 6.30 0.99 -25.00
CA LEU A 72 7.68 0.61 -24.72
C LEU A 72 8.07 -0.69 -25.43
N THR A 73 9.32 -0.73 -25.91
CA THR A 73 9.98 -1.91 -26.45
C THR A 73 10.79 -2.62 -25.36
N LEU A 74 10.52 -3.91 -25.18
CA LEU A 74 11.11 -4.74 -24.13
C LEU A 74 12.14 -5.69 -24.72
N ASP A 75 13.36 -5.65 -24.17
CA ASP A 75 14.45 -6.56 -24.53
C ASP A 75 14.51 -7.75 -23.56
N PHE A 76 14.02 -8.89 -24.02
CA PHE A 76 14.05 -10.15 -23.27
C PHE A 76 15.31 -10.99 -23.51
N THR A 77 16.30 -10.50 -24.27
CA THR A 77 17.60 -11.18 -24.39
C THR A 77 18.39 -11.12 -23.09
N LYS A 78 17.99 -10.26 -22.16
CA LYS A 78 18.59 -10.10 -20.83
C LYS A 78 17.79 -10.90 -19.80
N ALA A 79 18.49 -11.70 -19.00
CA ALA A 79 17.86 -12.56 -17.99
C ALA A 79 17.47 -11.81 -16.71
N ALA A 80 18.14 -10.70 -16.39
CA ALA A 80 17.89 -9.88 -15.22
C ALA A 80 18.41 -8.44 -15.42
N PRO A 81 17.78 -7.40 -14.86
CA PRO A 81 16.47 -7.41 -14.22
C PRO A 81 15.34 -7.94 -15.12
N ASP A 82 14.19 -8.28 -14.54
CA ASP A 82 13.08 -8.94 -15.27
C ASP A 82 12.70 -8.26 -16.58
N PHE A 83 12.77 -6.92 -16.63
CA PHE A 83 12.53 -6.10 -17.81
C PHE A 83 13.73 -5.19 -18.09
N SER A 84 14.19 -5.21 -19.34
CA SER A 84 15.12 -4.22 -19.88
C SER A 84 14.38 -3.42 -20.95
N VAL A 85 14.27 -2.11 -20.75
CA VAL A 85 13.60 -1.20 -21.68
C VAL A 85 14.65 -0.38 -22.42
N ASP A 86 14.56 -0.40 -23.74
CA ASP A 86 15.37 0.44 -24.62
C ASP A 86 14.49 0.90 -25.79
N SER A 87 13.88 2.08 -25.63
CA SER A 87 12.89 2.65 -26.55
C SER A 87 13.36 4.01 -27.07
N GLY A 88 14.63 4.09 -27.51
CA GLY A 88 15.22 5.32 -28.04
C GLY A 88 15.40 6.39 -26.98
N ALA A 89 14.43 7.29 -26.82
CA ALA A 89 14.48 8.40 -25.86
C ALA A 89 14.30 7.94 -24.39
N THR A 90 13.82 6.72 -24.16
CA THR A 90 13.66 6.14 -22.83
C THR A 90 14.39 4.83 -22.72
N ALA A 91 15.25 4.69 -21.72
CA ALA A 91 15.87 3.43 -21.36
C ALA A 91 15.90 3.29 -19.84
N PHE A 92 15.51 2.13 -19.32
CA PHE A 92 15.59 1.79 -17.89
C PHE A 92 15.59 0.27 -17.72
N THR A 93 15.91 -0.18 -16.51
CA THR A 93 15.72 -1.58 -16.12
C THR A 93 14.71 -1.67 -15.00
N ALA A 94 13.85 -2.67 -15.04
CA ALA A 94 12.82 -2.88 -14.04
C ALA A 94 12.82 -4.31 -13.53
N GLU A 95 12.67 -4.45 -12.21
CA GLU A 95 12.63 -5.74 -11.53
C GLU A 95 11.26 -5.95 -10.88
N ALA A 96 10.60 -7.05 -11.17
CA ALA A 96 9.32 -7.38 -10.58
C ALA A 96 9.51 -8.05 -9.20
N ALA A 97 8.70 -7.64 -8.24
CA ALA A 97 8.59 -8.31 -6.96
C ALA A 97 7.16 -8.23 -6.44
N ILE A 98 6.77 -9.24 -5.68
CA ILE A 98 5.55 -9.20 -4.88
C ILE A 98 5.89 -9.25 -3.40
N ALA A 99 5.09 -8.57 -2.59
CA ALA A 99 5.06 -8.84 -1.17
C ALA A 99 4.15 -10.04 -0.95
N SER A 100 4.70 -11.26 -0.88
CA SER A 100 3.91 -12.48 -0.61
C SER A 100 3.59 -12.61 0.87
N HIS A 101 2.59 -13.44 1.21
CA HIS A 101 2.32 -13.82 2.59
C HIS A 101 3.51 -14.57 3.21
N ALA A 102 3.64 -14.49 4.53
CA ALA A 102 4.65 -15.24 5.27
C ALA A 102 4.18 -16.69 5.47
N ALA A 103 5.11 -17.64 5.58
CA ALA A 103 4.78 -19.03 5.85
C ALA A 103 3.94 -19.16 7.15
N GLY A 104 2.81 -19.85 7.08
CA GLY A 104 1.87 -20.02 8.20
C GLY A 104 0.91 -18.84 8.44
N PHE A 105 1.02 -17.76 7.68
CA PHE A 105 0.09 -16.63 7.70
C PHE A 105 -0.94 -16.73 6.57
N ALA A 106 -2.07 -16.07 6.75
CA ALA A 106 -3.16 -16.06 5.78
C ALA A 106 -2.68 -15.46 4.44
N ALA A 107 -2.95 -16.19 3.36
CA ALA A 107 -2.80 -15.68 2.01
C ALA A 107 -3.91 -14.67 1.66
N GLU A 108 -3.67 -13.84 0.66
CA GLU A 108 -4.59 -12.81 0.21
C GLU A 108 -5.93 -13.32 -0.31
N TRP A 109 -6.01 -14.57 -0.80
CA TRP A 109 -7.27 -15.18 -1.22
C TRP A 109 -8.12 -15.68 -0.05
N GLU A 110 -7.59 -15.68 1.18
CA GLU A 110 -8.28 -16.10 2.40
C GLU A 110 -9.11 -14.96 3.02
N VAL A 111 -9.79 -14.18 2.18
CA VAL A 111 -10.70 -13.09 2.57
C VAL A 111 -11.97 -13.67 3.20
N ASP A 112 -12.41 -13.07 4.29
CA ASP A 112 -13.75 -13.30 4.84
C ASP A 112 -14.71 -12.23 4.31
N PRO A 113 -15.61 -12.57 3.38
CA PRO A 113 -16.50 -11.58 2.77
C PRO A 113 -17.51 -10.97 3.76
N ALA A 114 -17.68 -11.55 4.95
CA ALA A 114 -18.57 -11.04 5.99
C ALA A 114 -17.84 -10.18 7.04
N GLU A 115 -16.51 -10.07 6.98
CA GLU A 115 -15.75 -9.31 7.97
C GLU A 115 -15.83 -7.80 7.68
N GLU A 116 -16.39 -7.06 8.62
CA GLU A 116 -16.23 -5.62 8.68
C GLU A 116 -14.94 -5.26 9.45
N LEU A 117 -13.97 -4.67 8.74
CA LEU A 117 -12.70 -4.32 9.36
C LEU A 117 -12.85 -3.14 10.32
N SER A 118 -12.62 -3.39 11.61
CA SER A 118 -12.48 -2.33 12.61
C SER A 118 -11.31 -1.38 12.29
N PRO A 119 -11.28 -0.15 12.84
CA PRO A 119 -10.14 0.76 12.68
C PRO A 119 -8.79 0.12 13.07
N GLU A 120 -8.77 -0.65 14.17
CA GLU A 120 -7.58 -1.35 14.65
C GLU A 120 -7.14 -2.43 13.66
N ARG A 121 -8.10 -3.16 13.08
CA ARG A 121 -7.81 -4.19 12.07
C ARG A 121 -7.26 -3.56 10.80
N LYS A 122 -7.86 -2.47 10.30
CA LYS A 122 -7.34 -1.71 9.14
C LYS A 122 -5.91 -1.23 9.38
N ARG A 123 -5.61 -0.79 10.60
CA ARG A 123 -4.26 -0.36 10.99
C ARG A 123 -3.28 -1.53 11.00
N ALA A 124 -3.65 -2.67 11.57
CA ALA A 124 -2.80 -3.87 11.58
C ALA A 124 -2.47 -4.35 10.16
N VAL A 125 -3.47 -4.35 9.26
CA VAL A 125 -3.28 -4.65 7.84
C VAL A 125 -2.27 -3.66 7.23
N LEU A 126 -2.40 -2.37 7.50
CA LEU A 126 -1.50 -1.33 6.94
C LEU A 126 -0.07 -1.44 7.41
N ASP A 127 0.13 -1.64 8.71
CA ASP A 127 1.45 -1.76 9.30
C ASP A 127 2.14 -3.07 8.83
N TYR A 128 1.41 -4.20 8.76
CA TYR A 128 1.94 -5.44 8.21
C TYR A 128 2.27 -5.33 6.71
N ALA A 129 1.41 -4.68 5.92
CA ALA A 129 1.68 -4.41 4.50
C ALA A 129 3.00 -3.65 4.33
N SER A 130 3.20 -2.60 5.13
CA SER A 130 4.43 -1.78 5.10
C SER A 130 5.69 -2.61 5.38
N ILE A 131 5.64 -3.52 6.37
CA ILE A 131 6.75 -4.44 6.70
C ILE A 131 7.05 -5.38 5.53
N ARG A 132 6.02 -5.97 4.91
CA ARG A 132 6.21 -6.94 3.82
C ARG A 132 6.70 -6.28 2.55
N LEU A 133 6.22 -5.07 2.24
CA LEU A 133 6.74 -4.24 1.14
C LEU A 133 8.20 -3.85 1.36
N ALA A 134 8.59 -3.50 2.60
CA ALA A 134 9.99 -3.19 2.92
C ALA A 134 10.91 -4.38 2.64
N ASN A 135 10.52 -5.59 3.07
CA ASN A 135 11.31 -6.80 2.79
C ASN A 135 11.46 -7.09 1.29
N ALA A 136 10.39 -6.88 0.50
CA ALA A 136 10.43 -7.07 -0.95
C ALA A 136 11.36 -6.03 -1.61
N PHE A 137 11.24 -4.76 -1.23
CA PHE A 137 12.10 -3.68 -1.70
C PHE A 137 13.58 -3.94 -1.37
N ASP A 138 13.89 -4.21 -0.10
CA ASP A 138 15.26 -4.48 0.38
C ASP A 138 15.88 -5.68 -0.33
N GLY A 139 15.07 -6.70 -0.62
CA GLY A 139 15.47 -7.85 -1.41
C GLY A 139 16.00 -7.45 -2.79
N LYS A 140 15.28 -6.55 -3.49
CA LYS A 140 15.66 -6.10 -4.83
C LYS A 140 16.80 -5.08 -4.81
N LEU A 141 16.82 -4.16 -3.85
CA LEU A 141 17.95 -3.24 -3.64
C LEU A 141 19.25 -4.01 -3.37
N ARG A 142 19.19 -5.06 -2.53
CA ARG A 142 20.34 -5.95 -2.29
C ARG A 142 20.77 -6.66 -3.58
N LYS A 143 19.82 -7.17 -4.39
CA LYS A 143 20.13 -7.81 -5.68
C LYS A 143 20.82 -6.85 -6.65
N PHE A 144 20.39 -5.59 -6.69
CA PHE A 144 21.07 -4.56 -7.47
C PHE A 144 22.52 -4.38 -7.02
N ARG A 145 22.73 -4.14 -5.73
CA ARG A 145 24.07 -3.90 -5.14
C ARG A 145 25.03 -5.09 -5.30
N THR A 146 24.51 -6.31 -5.20
CA THR A 146 25.33 -7.53 -5.21
C THR A 146 25.50 -8.16 -6.59
N SER A 147 24.58 -7.87 -7.53
CA SER A 147 24.56 -8.50 -8.85
C SER A 147 24.25 -7.52 -9.99
N TYR A 148 23.04 -6.93 -10.04
CA TYR A 148 22.55 -6.29 -11.28
C TYR A 148 23.41 -5.10 -11.73
N SER A 149 23.96 -4.35 -10.78
CA SER A 149 24.89 -3.23 -11.03
C SER A 149 26.12 -3.58 -11.86
N ARG A 150 26.46 -4.87 -11.99
CA ARG A 150 27.61 -5.37 -12.76
C ARG A 150 27.29 -5.67 -14.22
N PHE A 151 26.02 -5.56 -14.63
CA PHE A 151 25.61 -5.87 -16.00
C PHE A 151 25.70 -4.62 -16.88
N ASP A 152 26.29 -4.79 -18.07
CA ASP A 152 26.48 -3.69 -19.03
C ASP A 152 25.16 -3.03 -19.45
N HIS A 153 24.07 -3.81 -19.56
CA HIS A 153 22.75 -3.29 -19.93
C HIS A 153 22.01 -2.59 -18.78
N VAL A 154 22.53 -2.65 -17.55
CA VAL A 154 21.99 -1.94 -16.36
C VAL A 154 22.76 -0.65 -16.09
N ALA A 155 24.07 -0.65 -16.35
CA ALA A 155 24.94 0.49 -16.09
C ALA A 155 24.44 1.77 -16.78
N GLY A 156 24.40 2.87 -16.04
CA GLY A 156 23.98 4.17 -16.56
C GLY A 156 22.48 4.30 -16.86
N LYS A 157 21.66 3.32 -16.50
CA LYS A 157 20.20 3.36 -16.68
C LYS A 157 19.47 3.47 -15.33
N PRO A 158 18.30 4.13 -15.27
CA PRO A 158 17.44 4.07 -14.11
C PRO A 158 17.11 2.63 -13.72
N PHE A 159 17.09 2.34 -12.43
CA PHE A 159 16.67 1.05 -11.89
C PHE A 159 15.34 1.21 -11.15
N VAL A 160 14.31 0.52 -11.65
CA VAL A 160 12.94 0.61 -11.17
C VAL A 160 12.56 -0.68 -10.46
N VAL A 161 12.00 -0.58 -9.26
CA VAL A 161 11.45 -1.74 -8.55
C VAL A 161 9.94 -1.75 -8.76
N CYS A 162 9.39 -2.83 -9.30
CA CYS A 162 7.95 -2.96 -9.54
C CYS A 162 7.34 -3.85 -8.45
N LEU A 163 6.52 -3.29 -7.56
CA LEU A 163 5.97 -3.97 -6.38
C LEU A 163 4.45 -4.19 -6.48
N ALA A 164 3.98 -5.34 -6.03
CA ALA A 164 2.54 -5.58 -5.81
C ALA A 164 2.26 -6.23 -4.43
N PRO A 165 1.14 -5.86 -3.76
CA PRO A 165 0.81 -6.28 -2.40
C PRO A 165 -0.06 -7.55 -2.37
N PHE A 166 0.55 -8.71 -2.16
CA PHE A 166 -0.13 -10.01 -2.05
C PHE A 166 0.11 -10.68 -0.69
N GLU A 167 0.32 -9.85 0.36
CA GLU A 167 0.91 -10.32 1.61
C GLU A 167 -0.10 -10.85 2.63
N GLN A 168 -1.38 -10.53 2.45
CA GLN A 168 -2.46 -10.84 3.39
C GLN A 168 -3.84 -10.55 2.76
N PRO A 169 -4.93 -11.07 3.36
CA PRO A 169 -6.29 -10.63 3.03
C PRO A 169 -6.43 -9.10 3.13
N TYR A 170 -7.25 -8.53 2.24
CA TYR A 170 -7.56 -7.09 2.21
C TYR A 170 -6.40 -6.14 1.86
N SER A 171 -5.27 -6.66 1.37
CA SER A 171 -4.11 -5.84 0.96
C SER A 171 -4.48 -4.73 -0.04
N TYR A 172 -5.49 -4.97 -0.88
CA TYR A 172 -6.01 -4.02 -1.87
C TYR A 172 -6.82 -2.84 -1.28
N LEU A 173 -7.34 -2.93 -0.05
CA LEU A 173 -8.20 -1.89 0.53
C LEU A 173 -7.45 -0.63 0.92
N LEU A 174 -6.15 -0.76 1.19
CA LEU A 174 -5.33 0.34 1.72
C LEU A 174 -4.64 1.16 0.63
N ALA A 175 -4.95 0.84 -0.64
CA ALA A 175 -4.40 1.48 -1.82
C ALA A 175 -2.87 1.56 -1.73
N GLU A 176 -2.30 2.75 -1.79
CA GLU A 176 -0.87 3.00 -1.80
C GLU A 176 -0.28 3.33 -0.41
N ARG A 177 -1.11 3.42 0.63
CA ARG A 177 -0.70 3.99 1.94
C ARG A 177 0.53 3.30 2.54
N GLY A 178 0.60 1.97 2.47
CA GLY A 178 1.73 1.22 3.04
C GLY A 178 3.05 1.53 2.34
N LEU A 179 3.00 1.66 1.01
CA LEU A 179 4.17 2.02 0.21
C LEU A 179 4.55 3.50 0.39
N ARG A 180 3.57 4.40 0.47
CA ARG A 180 3.81 5.83 0.71
C ARG A 180 4.50 6.08 2.05
N ARG A 181 4.08 5.38 3.10
CA ARG A 181 4.76 5.39 4.40
C ARG A 181 6.20 4.90 4.26
N LEU A 182 6.40 3.73 3.65
CA LEU A 182 7.74 3.16 3.45
C LEU A 182 8.69 4.10 2.70
N LEU A 183 8.25 4.68 1.59
CA LEU A 183 9.11 5.46 0.71
C LEU A 183 9.31 6.90 1.19
N TYR A 184 8.25 7.58 1.66
CA TYR A 184 8.32 9.01 1.98
C TYR A 184 8.11 9.36 3.45
N ALA A 185 8.02 8.36 4.33
CA ALA A 185 7.69 8.57 5.75
C ALA A 185 6.42 9.41 5.95
N PHE A 186 5.46 9.32 5.03
CA PHE A 186 4.22 10.10 5.04
C PHE A 186 3.02 9.17 4.97
N ASP A 187 2.05 9.38 5.86
CA ASP A 187 0.81 8.62 5.89
C ASP A 187 -0.37 9.40 5.30
N LEU A 188 -0.82 10.44 5.98
CA LEU A 188 -1.98 11.25 5.59
C LEU A 188 -1.77 12.72 5.98
N PRO A 189 -2.33 13.67 5.22
CA PRO A 189 -2.43 15.03 5.72
C PRO A 189 -3.41 15.08 6.90
N VAL A 190 -3.11 15.92 7.88
CA VAL A 190 -4.05 16.29 8.94
C VAL A 190 -4.82 17.50 8.45
N PHE A 191 -6.15 17.41 8.48
CA PHE A 191 -7.00 18.44 7.92
C PHE A 191 -8.26 18.68 8.76
N VAL A 192 -8.84 19.85 8.56
CA VAL A 192 -10.17 20.21 9.01
C VAL A 192 -11.00 20.60 7.80
N ASP A 193 -12.20 20.05 7.73
CA ASP A 193 -13.21 20.50 6.77
C ASP A 193 -13.96 21.68 7.41
N ASP A 194 -13.99 22.80 6.70
CA ASP A 194 -14.75 24.00 7.07
C ASP A 194 -16.21 23.80 6.66
N ASP A 195 -17.09 23.64 7.64
CA ASP A 195 -18.52 23.38 7.42
C ASP A 195 -19.24 24.57 6.76
N VAL A 196 -18.70 25.79 6.82
CA VAL A 196 -19.28 26.99 6.22
C VAL A 196 -18.89 27.11 4.75
N THR A 197 -17.60 26.91 4.43
CA THR A 197 -17.12 27.06 3.04
C THR A 197 -17.10 25.75 2.25
N GLY A 198 -17.25 24.61 2.93
CA GLY A 198 -17.10 23.27 2.38
C GLY A 198 -15.67 22.92 1.98
N LYS A 199 -14.68 23.75 2.34
CA LYS A 199 -13.28 23.57 1.95
C LYS A 199 -12.51 22.74 2.97
N ARG A 200 -11.60 21.92 2.46
CA ARG A 200 -10.61 21.22 3.29
C ARG A 200 -9.38 22.10 3.51
N VAL A 201 -9.03 22.33 4.76
CA VAL A 201 -7.81 23.05 5.15
C VAL A 201 -6.82 22.05 5.74
N ILE A 202 -5.65 21.94 5.12
CA ILE A 202 -4.55 21.14 5.66
C ILE A 202 -3.93 21.92 6.83
N VAL A 203 -3.92 21.30 8.01
CA VAL A 203 -3.38 21.90 9.24
C VAL A 203 -2.16 21.15 9.76
N GLY A 204 -1.72 20.11 9.06
CA GLY A 204 -0.58 19.31 9.46
C GLY A 204 -0.42 18.05 8.61
N SER A 205 0.41 17.14 9.09
CA SER A 205 0.66 15.85 8.44
C SER A 205 1.04 14.77 9.43
N SER A 206 0.66 13.53 9.11
CA SER A 206 1.11 12.33 9.81
C SER A 206 2.33 11.78 9.08
N THR A 207 3.51 11.89 9.68
CA THR A 207 4.79 11.48 9.08
C THR A 207 5.47 10.39 9.92
N PRO A 208 4.96 9.14 9.93
CA PRO A 208 5.56 8.09 10.73
C PRO A 208 6.97 7.78 10.23
N GLU A 209 7.93 7.73 11.16
CA GLU A 209 9.33 7.43 10.83
C GLU A 209 9.63 5.94 10.75
N ARG A 210 8.74 5.11 11.29
CA ARG A 210 8.92 3.66 11.41
C ARG A 210 7.61 2.94 11.64
N VAL A 211 7.63 1.63 11.45
CA VAL A 211 6.64 0.71 12.00
C VAL A 211 7.30 -0.23 13.01
N TRP A 212 6.70 -0.31 14.20
CA TRP A 212 7.16 -1.15 15.28
C TRP A 212 6.67 -2.58 15.03
N LYS A 213 7.60 -3.51 14.77
CA LYS A 213 7.29 -4.93 14.62
C LYS A 213 7.20 -5.60 15.99
N SER A 214 8.14 -5.27 16.86
CA SER A 214 8.19 -5.63 18.27
C SER A 214 8.84 -4.51 19.09
N SER A 215 8.87 -4.65 20.40
CA SER A 215 9.65 -3.80 21.31
C SER A 215 11.15 -3.69 20.97
N THR A 216 11.71 -4.64 20.20
CA THR A 216 13.14 -4.75 19.90
C THR A 216 13.49 -4.70 18.41
N ALA A 217 12.49 -4.62 17.53
CA ALA A 217 12.70 -4.56 16.09
C ALA A 217 11.65 -3.65 15.42
N ASP A 218 12.13 -2.75 14.59
CA ASP A 218 11.33 -1.84 13.78
C ASP A 218 11.79 -1.84 12.32
N VAL A 219 10.92 -1.33 11.46
CA VAL A 219 11.25 -1.07 10.05
C VAL A 219 11.24 0.43 9.84
N PRO A 220 12.39 1.05 9.53
CA PRO A 220 12.44 2.49 9.27
C PRO A 220 11.73 2.82 7.96
N PHE A 221 11.08 3.97 7.93
CA PHE A 221 10.46 4.56 6.77
C PHE A 221 11.34 5.65 6.15
N GLY A 222 10.87 6.24 5.04
CA GLY A 222 11.56 7.31 4.34
C GLY A 222 12.70 6.84 3.45
N LEU A 223 12.55 5.70 2.76
CA LEU A 223 13.62 5.20 1.88
C LEU A 223 14.00 6.16 0.75
N PHE A 224 13.09 7.08 0.37
CA PHE A 224 13.27 8.13 -0.64
C PHE A 224 13.28 9.54 -0.02
N THR A 225 13.62 9.66 1.27
CA THR A 225 13.83 10.96 1.93
C THR A 225 15.32 11.27 2.12
N ASP A 226 16.22 10.37 1.68
CA ASP A 226 17.67 10.56 1.66
C ASP A 226 18.33 9.60 0.65
N ALA A 227 19.66 9.63 0.56
CA ALA A 227 20.43 8.88 -0.42
C ALA A 227 20.62 7.37 -0.12
N ARG A 228 20.06 6.83 0.98
CA ARG A 228 20.30 5.43 1.41
C ARG A 228 19.83 4.36 0.42
N ALA A 229 18.89 4.72 -0.47
CA ALA A 229 18.40 3.88 -1.56
C ALA A 229 18.51 4.59 -2.92
N SER A 230 19.52 5.47 -3.07
CA SER A 230 19.77 6.26 -4.29
C SER A 230 19.95 5.42 -5.56
N GLU A 231 20.25 4.12 -5.44
CA GLU A 231 20.31 3.21 -6.59
C GLU A 231 18.94 2.90 -7.21
N VAL A 232 17.85 3.04 -6.46
CA VAL A 232 16.49 2.86 -6.98
C VAL A 232 15.94 4.20 -7.43
N SER A 233 15.65 4.32 -8.72
CA SER A 233 15.18 5.54 -9.35
C SER A 233 13.69 5.79 -9.11
N ALA A 234 12.90 4.72 -9.09
CA ALA A 234 11.46 4.79 -8.84
C ALA A 234 10.91 3.43 -8.37
N VAL A 235 9.69 3.45 -7.81
CA VAL A 235 8.87 2.26 -7.57
C VAL A 235 7.58 2.35 -8.37
N ILE A 236 7.32 1.32 -9.19
CA ILE A 236 6.01 1.14 -9.85
C ILE A 236 5.17 0.21 -8.98
N TYR A 237 3.91 0.57 -8.74
CA TYR A 237 3.06 -0.15 -7.80
C TYR A 237 1.60 -0.17 -8.23
N SER A 238 0.91 -1.29 -7.97
CA SER A 238 -0.55 -1.32 -8.03
C SER A 238 -1.13 -2.29 -7.01
N SER A 239 -2.06 -1.79 -6.19
CA SER A 239 -2.88 -2.59 -5.28
C SER A 239 -4.11 -3.19 -5.95
N VAL A 240 -4.45 -2.74 -7.16
CA VAL A 240 -5.63 -3.16 -7.92
C VAL A 240 -5.28 -4.04 -9.12
N ALA A 241 -4.00 -4.25 -9.44
CA ALA A 241 -3.53 -5.27 -10.38
C ALA A 241 -3.69 -6.68 -9.79
N THR A 242 -4.95 -7.10 -9.63
CA THR A 242 -5.36 -8.39 -9.10
C THR A 242 -6.30 -9.08 -10.10
N PHE A 243 -6.84 -10.25 -9.75
CA PHE A 243 -7.84 -10.91 -10.58
C PHE A 243 -9.04 -9.99 -10.91
N GLY A 244 -9.40 -9.06 -10.01
CA GLY A 244 -10.45 -8.08 -10.28
C GLY A 244 -10.19 -7.20 -11.52
N LYS A 245 -8.92 -6.92 -11.85
CA LYS A 245 -8.53 -6.16 -13.06
C LYS A 245 -8.81 -6.99 -14.31
N VAL A 246 -8.43 -8.27 -14.28
CA VAL A 246 -8.76 -9.22 -15.36
C VAL A 246 -10.27 -9.33 -15.55
N GLN A 247 -11.02 -9.35 -14.44
CA GLN A 247 -12.47 -9.39 -14.52
C GLN A 247 -13.06 -8.11 -15.10
N ALA A 248 -12.53 -6.94 -14.81
CA ALA A 248 -13.06 -5.70 -15.37
C ALA A 248 -12.72 -5.54 -16.86
N LEU A 249 -11.55 -6.02 -17.29
CA LEU A 249 -11.09 -5.95 -18.68
C LEU A 249 -11.57 -7.10 -19.57
N SER A 250 -12.32 -8.05 -19.02
CA SER A 250 -12.85 -9.18 -19.78
C SER A 250 -14.25 -8.90 -20.30
N GLU A 251 -14.55 -9.46 -21.47
CA GLU A 251 -15.89 -9.46 -22.08
C GLU A 251 -16.80 -10.53 -21.44
N SER A 252 -16.61 -10.80 -20.14
CA SER A 252 -17.39 -11.80 -19.42
C SER A 252 -18.84 -11.35 -19.27
N THR A 253 -19.79 -12.25 -19.53
CA THR A 253 -21.23 -11.99 -19.28
C THR A 253 -21.68 -12.44 -17.89
N ARG A 254 -20.75 -12.95 -17.06
CA ARG A 254 -21.08 -13.39 -15.70
C ARG A 254 -21.51 -12.18 -14.87
N PRO A 255 -22.68 -12.27 -14.19
CA PRO A 255 -23.13 -11.20 -13.32
C PRO A 255 -22.07 -10.90 -12.25
N ALA A 256 -21.71 -9.64 -12.15
CA ALA A 256 -20.75 -9.16 -11.17
C ALA A 256 -21.14 -7.76 -10.72
N VAL A 257 -20.81 -7.44 -9.47
CA VAL A 257 -20.92 -6.10 -8.91
C VAL A 257 -19.53 -5.63 -8.52
N PHE A 258 -19.18 -4.45 -9.02
CA PHE A 258 -17.95 -3.75 -8.72
C PHE A 258 -18.22 -2.69 -7.67
N THR A 259 -17.44 -2.71 -6.60
CA THR A 259 -17.39 -1.62 -5.63
C THR A 259 -16.03 -0.96 -5.75
N ALA A 260 -15.97 0.32 -6.06
CA ALA A 260 -14.72 1.04 -6.29
C ALA A 260 -14.69 2.41 -5.62
N VAL A 261 -13.50 2.84 -5.24
CA VAL A 261 -13.23 4.18 -4.70
C VAL A 261 -12.33 4.90 -5.69
N ARG A 262 -12.79 6.05 -6.21
CA ARG A 262 -12.05 6.86 -7.18
C ARG A 262 -11.77 8.27 -6.66
N TYR A 263 -10.63 8.83 -7.03
CA TYR A 263 -10.21 10.17 -6.65
C TYR A 263 -11.16 11.24 -7.22
N ASN A 264 -11.56 12.18 -6.39
CA ASN A 264 -12.39 13.31 -6.77
C ASN A 264 -11.59 14.61 -6.62
N ALA A 265 -10.98 15.08 -7.71
CA ALA A 265 -10.20 16.32 -7.70
C ALA A 265 -11.03 17.59 -7.40
N THR A 266 -12.37 17.51 -7.44
CA THR A 266 -13.27 18.66 -7.26
C THR A 266 -14.02 18.65 -5.93
N GLY A 267 -13.77 17.68 -5.05
CA GLY A 267 -14.48 17.54 -3.79
C GLY A 267 -13.60 16.96 -2.67
N THR A 268 -14.12 17.01 -1.45
CA THR A 268 -13.41 16.53 -0.24
C THR A 268 -13.64 15.04 0.03
N GLN A 269 -14.58 14.43 -0.67
CA GLN A 269 -14.94 13.01 -0.59
C GLN A 269 -14.66 12.31 -1.93
N PRO A 270 -14.14 11.06 -1.90
CA PRO A 270 -13.92 10.29 -3.12
C PRO A 270 -15.26 9.91 -3.77
N PHE A 271 -15.22 9.54 -5.06
CA PHE A 271 -16.35 8.89 -5.69
C PHE A 271 -16.46 7.45 -5.18
N LEU A 272 -17.65 7.09 -4.72
CA LEU A 272 -18.01 5.74 -4.35
C LEU A 272 -18.84 5.14 -5.48
N ILE A 273 -18.34 4.08 -6.10
CA ILE A 273 -19.00 3.36 -7.17
C ILE A 273 -19.49 2.04 -6.61
N HIS A 274 -20.75 1.72 -6.87
CA HIS A 274 -21.33 0.40 -6.68
C HIS A 274 -22.17 0.10 -7.92
N ALA A 275 -21.59 -0.64 -8.86
CA ALA A 275 -22.15 -0.79 -10.19
C ALA A 275 -22.13 -2.24 -10.65
N PRO A 276 -23.16 -2.71 -11.37
CA PRO A 276 -23.07 -3.95 -12.12
C PRO A 276 -22.02 -3.83 -13.22
N ARG A 277 -21.51 -4.98 -13.67
CA ARG A 277 -20.46 -5.09 -14.69
C ARG A 277 -20.68 -4.20 -15.92
N ASP A 278 -21.88 -4.20 -16.48
CA ASP A 278 -22.24 -3.45 -17.69
C ASP A 278 -22.25 -1.93 -17.50
N HIS A 279 -22.12 -1.46 -16.26
CA HIS A 279 -22.01 -0.05 -15.89
C HIS A 279 -20.67 0.27 -15.19
N TYR A 280 -19.70 -0.65 -15.21
CA TYR A 280 -18.39 -0.46 -14.62
C TYR A 280 -17.29 -0.54 -15.69
N GLU A 281 -16.43 0.48 -15.74
CA GLU A 281 -15.29 0.54 -16.64
C GLU A 281 -14.01 0.89 -15.87
N GLU A 282 -12.90 0.25 -16.27
CA GLU A 282 -11.55 0.65 -15.89
C GLU A 282 -10.57 0.31 -17.00
N GLY A 283 -9.54 1.13 -17.16
CA GLY A 283 -8.47 0.88 -18.12
C GLY A 283 -7.40 -0.09 -17.59
N LEU A 284 -6.40 -0.42 -18.43
CA LEU A 284 -5.31 -1.29 -18.00
C LEU A 284 -4.46 -0.63 -16.91
N LEU A 285 -4.16 0.66 -17.07
CA LEU A 285 -3.28 1.42 -16.18
C LEU A 285 -4.01 2.01 -14.96
N ASP A 286 -5.34 1.97 -14.95
CA ASP A 286 -6.17 2.46 -13.84
C ASP A 286 -5.74 1.85 -12.50
N GLY A 287 -5.30 2.72 -11.58
CA GLY A 287 -4.79 2.36 -10.26
C GLY A 287 -3.31 1.97 -10.22
N LEU A 288 -2.54 2.35 -11.25
CA LEU A 288 -1.09 2.29 -11.25
C LEU A 288 -0.51 3.55 -10.59
N HIS A 289 0.48 3.35 -9.71
CA HIS A 289 1.23 4.39 -9.05
C HIS A 289 2.70 4.31 -9.45
N VAL A 290 3.34 5.46 -9.61
CA VAL A 290 4.79 5.61 -9.78
C VAL A 290 5.31 6.53 -8.69
N PHE A 291 6.17 6.01 -7.83
CA PHE A 291 6.84 6.75 -6.77
C PHE A 291 8.26 7.07 -7.21
N LEU A 292 8.56 8.35 -7.43
CA LEU A 292 9.91 8.80 -7.80
C LEU A 292 10.81 8.89 -6.57
N ASN A 293 12.10 8.58 -6.73
CA ASN A 293 13.09 8.86 -5.71
C ASN A 293 13.79 10.19 -6.01
N PRO A 294 13.54 11.27 -5.23
CA PRO A 294 14.22 12.56 -5.42
C PRO A 294 15.74 12.47 -5.22
N TYR A 295 16.22 11.45 -4.50
CA TYR A 295 17.62 11.21 -4.19
C TYR A 295 18.25 10.13 -5.09
N ALA A 296 17.59 9.77 -6.20
CA ALA A 296 18.12 8.79 -7.14
C ALA A 296 19.45 9.26 -7.76
N ALA A 297 20.42 8.36 -7.85
CA ALA A 297 21.67 8.60 -8.58
C ALA A 297 21.43 8.81 -10.09
N ILE A 298 20.41 8.14 -10.63
CA ILE A 298 19.92 8.32 -11.99
C ILE A 298 18.41 8.49 -11.93
N ALA A 299 17.91 9.68 -12.27
CA ALA A 299 16.48 9.98 -12.21
C ALA A 299 15.66 9.15 -13.21
N PHE A 300 14.45 8.78 -12.83
CA PHE A 300 13.49 8.13 -13.71
C PHE A 300 12.57 9.18 -14.33
N ASP A 301 12.36 9.13 -15.65
CA ASP A 301 11.40 9.99 -16.34
C ASP A 301 10.02 9.32 -16.39
N PRO A 302 9.00 9.82 -15.66
CA PRO A 302 7.65 9.26 -15.68
C PRO A 302 6.83 9.66 -16.90
N SER A 303 7.35 10.51 -17.81
CA SER A 303 6.61 11.02 -18.98
C SER A 303 6.15 9.92 -19.96
N ILE A 304 6.70 8.72 -19.81
CA ILE A 304 6.30 7.52 -20.58
C ILE A 304 4.91 7.00 -20.24
N PHE A 305 4.35 7.35 -19.09
CA PHE A 305 3.03 6.91 -18.67
C PHE A 305 1.96 7.94 -19.04
N ASP A 306 0.77 7.46 -19.39
CA ASP A 306 -0.38 8.36 -19.64
C ASP A 306 -0.77 9.06 -18.31
N PRO A 307 -0.67 10.40 -18.24
CA PRO A 307 -1.04 11.16 -17.05
C PRO A 307 -2.53 11.08 -16.70
N ARG A 308 -3.37 10.50 -17.56
CA ARG A 308 -4.82 10.32 -17.34
C ARG A 308 -5.17 9.07 -16.54
N GLU A 309 -4.28 8.09 -16.45
CA GLU A 309 -4.56 6.82 -15.75
C GLU A 309 -3.63 6.55 -14.57
N VAL A 310 -2.44 7.16 -14.56
CA VAL A 310 -1.37 6.86 -13.60
C VAL A 310 -1.20 7.98 -12.59
N ALA A 311 -1.04 7.62 -11.31
CA ALA A 311 -0.66 8.56 -10.27
C ALA A 311 0.86 8.63 -10.12
N ILE A 312 1.44 9.83 -10.24
CA ILE A 312 2.88 10.06 -10.07
C ILE A 312 3.10 10.78 -8.74
N HIS A 313 3.89 10.17 -7.85
CA HIS A 313 4.31 10.76 -6.59
C HIS A 313 5.75 11.25 -6.74
N HIS A 314 5.96 12.55 -6.56
CA HIS A 314 7.22 13.24 -6.86
C HIS A 314 8.18 13.29 -5.69
N GLY A 315 7.72 12.98 -4.47
CA GLY A 315 8.50 13.09 -3.24
C GLY A 315 7.76 13.85 -2.14
N PHE A 316 8.34 13.85 -0.95
CA PHE A 316 7.91 14.69 0.16
C PHE A 316 8.35 16.14 -0.07
N ASP A 317 7.46 17.09 0.14
CA ASP A 317 7.72 18.52 0.08
C ASP A 317 7.78 19.06 1.51
N ASP A 318 8.98 19.45 1.96
CA ASP A 318 9.23 19.92 3.32
C ASP A 318 8.53 21.25 3.62
N GLU A 319 8.31 22.11 2.61
CA GLU A 319 7.64 23.39 2.78
C GLU A 319 6.13 23.20 2.99
N LEU A 320 5.52 22.31 2.21
CA LEU A 320 4.09 22.00 2.31
C LEU A 320 3.78 20.93 3.36
N GLY A 321 4.79 20.19 3.84
CA GLY A 321 4.64 19.09 4.79
C GLY A 321 3.84 17.91 4.25
N ILE A 322 3.75 17.74 2.93
CA ILE A 322 2.95 16.71 2.25
C ILE A 322 3.72 16.08 1.08
N VAL A 323 3.27 14.92 0.62
CA VAL A 323 3.77 14.32 -0.63
C VAL A 323 3.17 15.06 -1.83
N ARG A 324 4.03 15.49 -2.75
CA ARG A 324 3.59 16.05 -4.04
C ARG A 324 3.15 14.92 -4.96
N THR A 325 1.87 14.91 -5.32
CA THR A 325 1.31 13.88 -6.20
C THR A 325 0.56 14.51 -7.36
N SER A 326 0.87 14.06 -8.58
CA SER A 326 0.04 14.27 -9.77
C SER A 326 -0.91 13.08 -9.88
N MET A 327 -2.20 13.30 -9.68
CA MET A 327 -3.22 12.25 -9.73
C MET A 327 -4.41 12.70 -10.59
N PRO A 328 -4.82 11.90 -11.59
CA PRO A 328 -5.92 12.28 -12.47
C PRO A 328 -7.26 12.22 -11.75
N HIS A 329 -8.18 13.15 -12.08
CA HIS A 329 -9.56 13.07 -11.61
C HIS A 329 -10.18 11.73 -12.05
N GLY A 330 -10.80 11.01 -11.11
CA GLY A 330 -11.31 9.66 -11.35
C GLY A 330 -10.29 8.54 -11.13
N PHE A 331 -9.05 8.82 -10.72
CA PHE A 331 -8.03 7.79 -10.45
C PHE A 331 -8.54 6.69 -9.50
N LEU A 332 -8.31 5.43 -9.84
CA LEU A 332 -8.78 4.28 -9.05
C LEU A 332 -7.89 4.02 -7.82
N PHE A 333 -8.40 4.26 -6.61
CA PHE A 333 -7.69 3.94 -5.37
C PHE A 333 -7.82 2.46 -4.99
N SER A 334 -9.04 1.93 -5.06
CA SER A 334 -9.33 0.56 -4.68
C SER A 334 -10.57 0.04 -5.38
N ARG A 335 -10.67 -1.29 -5.51
CA ARG A 335 -11.86 -1.96 -6.03
C ARG A 335 -11.99 -3.38 -5.50
N THR A 336 -13.22 -3.81 -5.31
CA THR A 336 -13.61 -5.21 -5.09
C THR A 336 -14.62 -5.65 -6.14
N VAL A 337 -14.66 -6.95 -6.40
CA VAL A 337 -15.57 -7.56 -7.38
C VAL A 337 -16.25 -8.75 -6.72
N MET A 338 -17.58 -8.71 -6.68
CA MET A 338 -18.41 -9.84 -6.28
C MET A 338 -19.04 -10.47 -7.52
N THR A 339 -18.77 -11.74 -7.79
CA THR A 339 -19.36 -12.47 -8.93
C THR A 339 -20.45 -13.43 -8.49
N PHE A 340 -21.53 -13.51 -9.26
CA PHE A 340 -22.67 -14.39 -9.02
C PHE A 340 -22.75 -15.49 -10.11
N GLY A 341 -23.26 -16.68 -9.77
CA GLY A 341 -23.44 -17.79 -10.72
C GLY A 341 -23.49 -19.18 -10.05
N PRO A 342 -23.82 -20.26 -10.79
CA PRO A 342 -23.80 -21.63 -10.26
C PRO A 342 -22.41 -21.89 -9.69
N THR A 343 -22.36 -22.46 -8.48
CA THR A 343 -21.17 -22.60 -7.64
C THR A 343 -19.92 -22.87 -8.46
N ASP A 344 -18.95 -21.95 -8.42
CA ASP A 344 -17.56 -22.29 -8.70
C ASP A 344 -17.29 -23.59 -7.88
N PRO A 345 -16.74 -24.67 -8.47
CA PRO A 345 -16.41 -25.88 -7.70
C PRO A 345 -15.45 -25.61 -6.54
N ALA A 346 -14.85 -24.41 -6.48
CA ALA A 346 -14.41 -23.81 -5.23
C ALA A 346 -15.62 -23.24 -4.46
N LYS A 347 -16.40 -24.12 -3.83
CA LYS A 347 -17.19 -23.70 -2.68
C LYS A 347 -16.25 -22.90 -1.78
N HIS A 348 -16.63 -21.69 -1.40
CA HIS A 348 -16.37 -21.20 -0.05
C HIS A 348 -17.08 -22.14 0.94
N GLY A 349 -16.70 -23.41 0.96
CA GLY A 349 -16.79 -24.14 2.20
C GLY A 349 -15.92 -23.34 3.16
N PRO A 350 -16.34 -23.14 4.42
CA PRO A 350 -15.37 -22.71 5.42
C PRO A 350 -14.16 -23.61 5.25
N SER A 351 -12.98 -23.02 4.99
CA SER A 351 -11.72 -23.68 5.25
C SER A 351 -11.93 -24.43 6.56
N PRO A 352 -11.81 -25.77 6.60
CA PRO A 352 -12.12 -26.53 7.83
C PRO A 352 -11.47 -25.81 9.00
N ALA A 353 -12.26 -25.55 10.06
CA ALA A 353 -11.80 -24.77 11.20
C ALA A 353 -10.42 -25.29 11.64
N GLY A 354 -9.38 -24.48 11.44
CA GLY A 354 -7.98 -24.87 11.60
C GLY A 354 -7.08 -24.89 10.34
N SER A 355 -7.62 -24.58 9.15
CA SER A 355 -6.82 -24.52 7.89
C SER A 355 -6.57 -23.12 7.35
N ARG A 356 -7.18 -22.07 7.94
CA ARG A 356 -6.83 -20.69 7.58
C ARG A 356 -5.49 -20.30 8.18
N GLY A 357 -4.65 -19.63 7.39
CA GLY A 357 -3.42 -19.07 7.91
C GLY A 357 -3.69 -18.06 9.02
N LYS A 358 -2.71 -17.82 9.90
CA LYS A 358 -2.85 -16.83 10.96
C LYS A 358 -2.91 -15.43 10.35
N LEU A 359 -3.83 -14.60 10.83
CA LEU A 359 -3.78 -13.18 10.52
C LEU A 359 -2.57 -12.56 11.22
N ALA A 360 -1.93 -11.60 10.57
CA ALA A 360 -0.89 -10.83 11.22
C ALA A 360 -1.49 -10.03 12.38
N GLU A 361 -0.91 -10.22 13.55
CA GLU A 361 -1.10 -9.41 14.75
C GLU A 361 0.26 -8.78 15.08
N LEU A 362 0.28 -7.46 15.26
CA LEU A 362 1.47 -6.76 15.73
C LEU A 362 1.48 -6.77 17.25
N GLU A 363 2.68 -6.73 17.84
CA GLU A 363 2.81 -6.64 19.30
C GLU A 363 1.96 -5.48 19.83
N PRO A 364 1.15 -5.71 20.89
CA PRO A 364 0.40 -4.64 21.54
C PRO A 364 1.34 -3.51 21.94
N TRP A 365 0.85 -2.28 21.85
CA TRP A 365 1.55 -1.13 22.39
C TRP A 365 1.49 -1.23 23.92
N PRO A 366 2.64 -1.37 24.62
CA PRO A 366 2.67 -1.47 26.07
C PRO A 366 2.07 -0.24 26.75
N GLU A 367 1.30 -0.49 27.80
CA GLU A 367 0.69 0.57 28.60
C GLU A 367 1.76 1.46 29.23
N GLY A 368 1.57 2.77 29.12
CA GLY A 368 2.48 3.80 29.62
C GLY A 368 3.74 4.01 28.77
N GLU A 369 3.92 3.29 27.66
CA GLU A 369 5.06 3.51 26.77
C GLU A 369 4.80 4.70 25.84
N LEU A 370 5.59 5.76 25.99
CA LEU A 370 5.54 6.93 25.12
C LEU A 370 6.39 6.68 23.86
N ARG A 371 5.76 6.65 22.67
CA ARG A 371 6.48 6.46 21.40
C ARG A 371 6.36 7.68 20.49
N PRO A 372 7.44 8.03 19.76
CA PRO A 372 7.34 8.99 18.68
C PRO A 372 6.47 8.39 17.57
N ILE A 373 5.49 9.18 17.11
CA ILE A 373 4.65 8.83 15.96
C ILE A 373 4.92 9.72 14.75
N GLY A 374 5.75 10.75 14.93
CA GLY A 374 6.04 11.75 13.92
C GLY A 374 4.84 12.64 13.62
N GLY A 375 5.00 13.50 12.61
CA GLY A 375 3.97 14.43 12.17
C GLY A 375 4.05 15.81 12.82
N SER A 376 3.13 16.65 12.37
CA SER A 376 2.95 18.02 12.86
C SER A 376 1.48 18.41 12.74
N PHE A 377 1.05 19.37 13.56
CA PHE A 377 -0.22 20.06 13.39
C PHE A 377 -0.09 21.48 13.96
N THR A 378 -0.53 22.48 13.20
CA THR A 378 -0.45 23.91 13.57
C THR A 378 0.96 24.30 14.07
N ALA A 379 1.11 24.69 15.32
CA ALA A 379 2.39 25.06 15.95
C ALA A 379 3.21 23.83 16.38
N TYR A 380 2.59 22.67 16.50
CA TYR A 380 3.12 21.50 17.19
C TYR A 380 3.86 20.53 16.26
N SER A 381 4.94 19.94 16.77
CA SER A 381 5.77 18.94 16.08
C SER A 381 6.35 17.92 17.06
N LYS A 382 7.17 16.97 16.55
CA LYS A 382 7.78 15.90 17.36
C LYS A 382 6.73 15.17 18.20
N ILE A 383 5.63 14.78 17.57
CA ILE A 383 4.47 14.23 18.25
C ILE A 383 4.77 12.82 18.78
N HIS A 384 4.39 12.60 20.03
CA HIS A 384 4.42 11.31 20.69
C HIS A 384 3.01 10.93 21.15
N LEU A 385 2.73 9.63 21.16
CA LEU A 385 1.53 9.09 21.79
C LEU A 385 1.91 8.07 22.87
N ALA A 386 1.02 7.87 23.84
CA ALA A 386 1.05 6.77 24.78
C ALA A 386 -0.38 6.34 25.11
N HIS A 387 -0.56 5.08 25.53
CA HIS A 387 -1.84 4.59 26.07
C HIS A 387 -1.73 4.41 27.58
N TYR A 388 -2.67 4.95 28.36
CA TYR A 388 -2.64 4.87 29.82
C TYR A 388 -4.06 4.88 30.39
N ALA A 389 -4.44 3.87 31.17
CA ALA A 389 -5.72 3.79 31.88
C ALA A 389 -6.97 4.02 30.97
N GLY A 390 -6.92 3.54 29.72
CA GLY A 390 -8.00 3.72 28.73
C GLY A 390 -8.01 5.07 27.99
N TRP A 391 -7.00 5.90 28.22
CA TRP A 391 -6.76 7.15 27.51
C TRP A 391 -5.62 6.99 26.50
N THR A 392 -5.67 7.80 25.44
CA THR A 392 -4.49 8.11 24.63
C THR A 392 -3.99 9.49 25.05
N ILE A 393 -2.71 9.55 25.42
CA ILE A 393 -2.00 10.78 25.76
C ILE A 393 -1.20 11.21 24.53
N LEU A 394 -1.46 12.40 24.01
CA LEU A 394 -0.63 13.08 23.02
C LEU A 394 0.33 14.02 23.73
N VAL A 395 1.61 13.93 23.40
CA VAL A 395 2.65 14.86 23.86
C VAL A 395 3.31 15.48 22.64
N ALA A 396 3.39 16.81 22.62
CA ALA A 396 3.85 17.55 21.46
C ALA A 396 4.76 18.73 21.83
N HIS A 397 5.71 19.02 20.95
CA HIS A 397 6.64 20.13 21.07
C HIS A 397 6.07 21.36 20.37
N ASP A 398 5.91 22.46 21.11
CA ASP A 398 5.57 23.76 20.55
C ASP A 398 6.81 24.38 19.91
N ARG A 399 6.74 24.62 18.59
CA ARG A 399 7.89 25.12 17.82
C ARG A 399 8.18 26.60 18.05
N PHE A 400 7.25 27.37 18.61
CA PHE A 400 7.42 28.81 18.80
C PHE A 400 8.02 29.13 20.16
N ASP A 401 7.52 28.46 21.20
CA ASP A 401 7.92 28.72 22.58
C ASP A 401 8.98 27.73 23.10
N ASP A 402 9.31 26.69 22.33
CA ASP A 402 10.26 25.62 22.67
C ASP A 402 9.88 24.83 23.94
N GLU A 403 8.58 24.73 24.21
CA GLU A 403 8.02 24.01 25.35
C GLU A 403 7.22 22.77 24.90
N TRP A 404 6.88 21.90 25.84
CA TRP A 404 6.12 20.68 25.61
C TRP A 404 4.72 20.78 26.20
N GLY A 405 3.71 20.43 25.41
CA GLY A 405 2.32 20.31 25.85
C GLY A 405 1.84 18.86 25.84
N ALA A 406 0.79 18.58 26.58
CA ALA A 406 0.11 17.28 26.54
C ALA A 406 -1.41 17.42 26.54
N GLN A 407 -2.07 16.49 25.85
CA GLN A 407 -3.53 16.36 25.78
C GLN A 407 -3.91 14.89 25.98
N ALA A 408 -5.03 14.61 26.64
CA ALA A 408 -5.59 13.28 26.76
C ALA A 408 -7.00 13.20 26.15
N THR A 409 -7.25 12.10 25.46
CA THR A 409 -8.56 11.75 24.85
C THR A 409 -8.86 10.29 25.12
N ARG A 410 -10.13 9.96 25.42
CA ARG A 410 -10.53 8.57 25.69
C ARG A 410 -10.42 7.70 24.43
N GLY A 411 -10.00 6.46 24.62
CA GLY A 411 -9.82 5.49 23.54
C GLY A 411 -8.35 5.22 23.22
N VAL A 412 -8.12 4.38 22.22
CA VAL A 412 -6.79 3.89 21.82
C VAL A 412 -6.51 4.32 20.38
N TYR A 413 -5.75 5.40 20.21
CA TYR A 413 -5.34 5.92 18.90
C TYR A 413 -3.85 5.69 18.68
N LYS A 414 -3.46 5.26 17.48
CA LYS A 414 -2.06 4.88 17.16
C LYS A 414 -1.39 5.80 16.14
N ASP A 415 -2.08 6.83 15.68
CA ASP A 415 -1.52 7.87 14.81
C ASP A 415 -2.22 9.21 15.04
N LEU A 416 -1.54 10.27 14.60
CA LEU A 416 -1.98 11.64 14.79
C LEU A 416 -3.34 11.91 14.16
N PHE A 417 -3.58 11.41 12.94
CA PHE A 417 -4.86 11.66 12.26
C PHE A 417 -6.02 11.03 13.04
N ALA A 418 -5.92 9.77 13.43
CA ALA A 418 -6.94 9.10 14.22
C ALA A 418 -7.15 9.77 15.59
N TYR A 419 -6.07 10.19 16.25
CA TYR A 419 -6.16 10.94 17.51
C TYR A 419 -6.93 12.25 17.33
N MET A 420 -6.59 13.05 16.32
CA MET A 420 -7.23 14.33 16.04
C MET A 420 -8.72 14.17 15.69
N GLN A 421 -9.10 13.10 14.99
CA GLN A 421 -10.51 12.81 14.71
C GLN A 421 -11.27 12.37 15.97
N GLY A 422 -10.63 11.55 16.82
CA GLY A 422 -11.21 11.09 18.07
C GLY A 422 -11.35 12.18 19.14
N SER A 423 -10.41 13.13 19.18
CA SER A 423 -10.43 14.25 20.13
C SER A 423 -11.37 15.38 19.71
N LYS A 424 -11.68 15.49 18.42
CA LYS A 424 -12.55 16.53 17.89
C LYS A 424 -13.97 16.39 18.45
N GLY A 425 -14.33 17.30 19.36
CA GLY A 425 -15.67 17.35 19.95
C GLY A 425 -15.91 16.34 21.06
N ASP A 426 -14.88 15.63 21.52
CA ASP A 426 -14.97 14.79 22.73
C ASP A 426 -14.97 15.68 23.98
N PRO A 427 -16.10 15.76 24.73
CA PRO A 427 -16.18 16.60 25.92
C PRO A 427 -15.32 16.08 27.08
N ASP A 428 -14.90 14.82 27.05
CA ASP A 428 -14.03 14.23 28.06
C ASP A 428 -12.54 14.50 27.75
N SER A 429 -12.18 15.08 26.60
CA SER A 429 -10.80 15.42 26.26
C SER A 429 -10.32 16.67 27.01
N PHE A 430 -9.08 16.64 27.53
CA PHE A 430 -8.52 17.74 28.31
C PHE A 430 -7.01 17.92 28.10
N MET A 431 -6.54 19.13 28.40
CA MET A 431 -5.14 19.54 28.29
C MET A 431 -4.44 19.46 29.64
N ALA A 432 -3.12 19.29 29.63
CA ALA A 432 -2.30 19.44 30.84
C ALA A 432 -2.42 20.87 31.41
N PRO A 433 -2.19 21.07 32.72
CA PRO A 433 -2.37 22.37 33.38
C PRO A 433 -1.38 23.47 32.94
N GLY A 434 -0.40 23.13 32.10
CA GLY A 434 0.57 24.07 31.56
C GLY A 434 1.45 23.45 30.49
N PHE A 435 2.51 24.17 30.13
CA PHE A 435 3.60 23.71 29.28
C PHE A 435 4.82 23.35 30.12
N PHE A 436 5.69 22.49 29.57
CA PHE A 436 6.78 21.85 30.31
C PHE A 436 8.11 21.97 29.57
N ALA A 437 9.22 21.93 30.31
CA ALA A 437 10.55 22.04 29.73
C ALA A 437 10.97 20.79 28.96
N SER A 438 10.33 19.64 29.24
CA SER A 438 10.62 18.39 28.56
C SER A 438 9.38 17.56 28.23
N ARG A 439 9.54 16.71 27.21
CA ARG A 439 8.56 15.70 26.82
C ARG A 439 8.13 14.81 27.98
N ASP A 440 9.07 14.35 28.80
CA ASP A 440 8.80 13.38 29.85
C ASP A 440 8.09 14.03 31.05
N GLU A 441 8.35 15.32 31.32
CA GLU A 441 7.59 16.12 32.28
C GLU A 441 6.14 16.31 31.84
N ALA A 442 5.91 16.70 30.58
CA ALA A 442 4.56 16.85 30.02
C ALA A 442 3.77 15.52 30.08
N PHE A 443 4.43 14.41 29.74
CA PHE A 443 3.83 13.09 29.83
C PHE A 443 3.47 12.71 31.28
N SER A 444 4.39 12.92 32.22
CA SER A 444 4.19 12.59 33.63
C SER A 444 3.07 13.43 34.25
N ALA A 445 3.02 14.73 33.93
CA ALA A 445 1.96 15.61 34.38
C ALA A 445 0.59 15.14 33.89
N MET A 446 0.46 14.79 32.61
CA MET A 446 -0.81 14.29 32.06
C MET A 446 -1.24 12.95 32.70
N LYS A 447 -0.29 12.05 33.00
CA LYS A 447 -0.62 10.82 33.72
C LYS A 447 -1.20 11.09 35.10
N ASN A 448 -0.62 12.04 35.84
CA ASN A 448 -1.12 12.43 37.15
C ASN A 448 -2.54 13.00 37.05
N GLU A 449 -2.81 13.87 36.07
CA GLU A 449 -4.17 14.39 35.83
C GLU A 449 -5.18 13.26 35.57
N ILE A 450 -4.80 12.25 34.76
CA ILE A 450 -5.65 11.07 34.50
C ILE A 450 -5.91 10.28 35.78
N ASP A 451 -4.90 10.09 36.63
CA ASP A 451 -5.01 9.34 37.88
C ASP A 451 -5.89 10.05 38.92
N GLU A 452 -5.97 11.39 38.86
CA GLU A 452 -6.84 12.22 39.70
C GLU A 452 -8.29 12.28 39.22
N LEU A 453 -8.58 11.85 37.98
CA LEU A 453 -9.96 11.83 37.48
C LEU A 453 -10.82 10.88 38.33
N PRO A 454 -12.07 11.28 38.65
CA PRO A 454 -12.99 10.40 39.35
C PRO A 454 -13.22 9.14 38.52
N LYS A 455 -12.92 7.97 39.11
CA LYS A 455 -13.23 6.68 38.48
C LYS A 455 -14.75 6.62 38.25
N LYS A 456 -15.19 6.63 37.00
CA LYS A 456 -16.61 6.42 36.64
C LYS A 456 -17.02 5.07 37.27
N ALA A 457 -18.02 5.12 38.15
CA ALA A 457 -18.52 3.98 38.92
C ALA A 457 -19.14 2.89 38.03
#